data_AF-A0A6G3SEY1-F1
#
_entry.id   AF-A0A6G3SEY1-F1
#
_cell.length_a   1.000
_cell.length_b   1.000
_cell.length_c   1.000
_cell.angle_alpha   90.00
_cell.angle_beta   90.00
_cell.angle_gamma   90.00
#
_symmetry.space_group_name_H-M   'P 1'
#
loop_
_entity.id
_entity.type
_entity.pdbx_description
1 polymer ?
#
loop_
_entity_poly.entity_id
_entity_poly.type
_entity_poly.pdbx_seq_one_letter_code
_entity_poly.pdbx_strand_id
1 'polypeptide(L)'
;MIDEDTRYQAVRSRDARFDGEFFFAVQTTGIYCRPSCPAVTPKRQNVRYYASAAAAQSSGFRACRRCRPDAVPGSAAWNVRADVVGRAMRLIGDGVVDREGVGGLAVRL
;
A
#
# COMPACT_ATOMS: atom_id res chain seq x y z
N MET A 1 -13.79 -15.13 -11.53
CA MET A 1 -13.76 -13.68 -11.78
C MET A 1 -14.54 -13.01 -10.67
N ILE A 2 -13.90 -12.15 -9.86
CA ILE A 2 -14.55 -11.45 -8.75
C ILE A 2 -15.46 -10.35 -9.33
N ASP A 3 -16.70 -10.25 -8.86
CA ASP A 3 -17.65 -9.23 -9.29
C ASP A 3 -17.28 -7.83 -8.73
N GLU A 4 -17.89 -6.77 -9.27
CA GLU A 4 -17.57 -5.40 -8.87
C GLU A 4 -17.99 -5.06 -7.44
N ASP A 5 -19.03 -5.68 -6.91
CA ASP A 5 -19.46 -5.48 -5.53
C ASP A 5 -18.43 -6.04 -4.56
N THR A 6 -17.97 -7.26 -4.81
CA THR A 6 -16.90 -7.88 -4.01
C THR A 6 -15.60 -7.08 -4.08
N ARG A 7 -15.21 -6.61 -5.28
CA ARG A 7 -14.03 -5.72 -5.42
C ARG A 7 -14.20 -4.43 -4.62
N TYR A 8 -15.37 -3.81 -4.67
CA TYR A 8 -15.61 -2.58 -3.92
C TYR A 8 -15.61 -2.82 -2.42
N GLN A 9 -16.20 -3.93 -1.94
CA GLN A 9 -16.16 -4.27 -0.53
C GLN A 9 -14.72 -4.51 -0.06
N ALA A 10 -13.89 -5.19 -0.84
CA ALA A 10 -12.48 -5.37 -0.53
C ALA A 10 -11.73 -4.02 -0.40
N VAL A 11 -12.01 -3.06 -1.28
CA VAL A 11 -11.46 -1.69 -1.17
C VAL A 11 -11.99 -0.96 0.06
N ARG A 12 -13.28 -1.12 0.40
CA ARG A 12 -13.91 -0.47 1.55
C ARG A 12 -13.41 -1.04 2.88
N SER A 13 -13.22 -2.35 2.97
CA SER A 13 -12.69 -3.04 4.16
C SER A 13 -11.16 -2.98 4.24
N ARG A 14 -10.48 -2.51 3.18
CA ARG A 14 -9.02 -2.47 3.06
C ARG A 14 -8.39 -3.85 3.19
N ASP A 15 -9.01 -4.85 2.57
CA ASP A 15 -8.61 -6.24 2.70
C ASP A 15 -7.35 -6.55 1.90
N ALA A 16 -6.23 -6.70 2.62
CA ALA A 16 -4.93 -6.99 2.03
C ALA A 16 -4.84 -8.35 1.34
N ARG A 17 -5.80 -9.28 1.56
CA ARG A 17 -5.84 -10.56 0.84
C ARG A 17 -6.10 -10.39 -0.65
N PHE A 18 -6.65 -9.25 -1.06
CA PHE A 18 -6.88 -8.90 -2.47
C PHE A 18 -5.75 -8.07 -3.08
N ASP A 19 -4.69 -7.74 -2.32
CA ASP A 19 -3.55 -7.02 -2.87
C ASP A 19 -2.85 -7.88 -3.94
N GLY A 20 -2.78 -7.36 -5.17
CA GLY A 20 -2.21 -8.06 -6.32
C GLY A 20 -3.22 -8.86 -7.14
N GLU A 21 -4.39 -9.20 -6.58
CA GLU A 21 -5.51 -9.81 -7.32
C GLU A 21 -6.16 -8.80 -8.27
N PHE A 22 -6.25 -7.54 -7.83
CA PHE A 22 -6.63 -6.43 -8.70
C PHE A 22 -6.07 -5.11 -8.17
N PHE A 23 -6.15 -4.11 -9.03
CA PHE A 23 -5.85 -2.72 -8.72
C PHE A 23 -7.08 -1.88 -9.04
N PHE A 24 -7.26 -0.77 -8.33
CA PHE A 24 -8.32 0.17 -8.63
C PHE A 24 -7.75 1.55 -8.89
N ALA A 25 -8.35 2.27 -9.83
CA ALA A 25 -7.99 3.64 -10.13
C ALA A 25 -9.17 4.58 -9.90
N VAL A 26 -8.87 5.76 -9.39
CA VAL A 26 -9.86 6.79 -9.07
C VAL A 26 -9.81 7.85 -10.17
N GLN A 27 -10.87 7.92 -10.96
CA GLN A 27 -10.94 8.80 -12.14
C GLN A 27 -10.75 10.27 -11.78
N THR A 28 -11.28 10.72 -10.64
CA THR A 28 -11.20 12.12 -10.22
C THR A 28 -9.81 12.55 -9.75
N THR A 29 -8.94 11.62 -9.37
CA THR A 29 -7.58 11.95 -8.90
C THR A 29 -6.48 11.50 -9.86
N GLY A 30 -6.79 10.66 -10.84
CA GLY A 30 -5.80 10.07 -11.74
C GLY A 30 -4.83 9.12 -11.04
N ILE A 31 -5.21 8.55 -9.90
CA ILE A 31 -4.35 7.69 -9.07
C ILE A 31 -4.90 6.26 -9.06
N TYR A 32 -4.01 5.27 -9.19
CA TYR A 32 -4.33 3.87 -8.92
C TYR A 32 -3.69 3.36 -7.63
N CYS A 33 -4.33 2.36 -7.03
CA CYS A 33 -4.09 1.85 -5.68
C CYS A 33 -4.26 0.34 -5.62
N ARG A 34 -3.75 -0.26 -4.54
CA ARG A 34 -4.12 -1.61 -4.09
C ARG A 34 -5.37 -1.58 -3.21
N PRO A 35 -6.15 -2.67 -3.09
CA PRO A 35 -7.33 -2.77 -2.23
C PRO A 35 -7.07 -2.38 -0.77
N SER A 36 -5.91 -2.74 -0.20
CA SER A 36 -5.53 -2.38 1.17
C SER A 36 -5.22 -0.90 1.42
N CYS A 37 -5.35 -0.03 0.41
CA CYS A 37 -4.86 1.35 0.51
C CYS A 37 -5.50 2.09 1.70
N PRO A 38 -4.69 2.72 2.59
CA PRO A 38 -5.22 3.45 3.74
C PRO A 38 -5.84 4.81 3.35
N ALA A 39 -5.88 5.14 2.05
CA ALA A 39 -6.55 6.34 1.57
C ALA A 39 -8.06 6.30 1.87
N VAL A 40 -8.71 7.46 1.77
CA VAL A 40 -10.17 7.53 1.85
C VAL A 40 -10.76 6.70 0.72
N THR A 41 -11.69 5.82 1.05
CA THR A 41 -12.38 4.99 0.07
C THR A 41 -13.12 5.88 -0.93
N PRO A 42 -12.83 5.79 -2.24
CA PRO A 42 -13.49 6.59 -3.26
C PRO A 42 -14.96 6.16 -3.42
N LYS A 43 -15.80 7.05 -3.96
CA LYS A 43 -17.17 6.71 -4.36
C LYS A 43 -17.13 5.69 -5.50
N ARG A 44 -17.99 4.65 -5.45
CA ARG A 44 -18.13 3.58 -6.47
C ARG A 44 -18.05 4.09 -7.91
N GLN A 45 -18.83 5.12 -8.23
CA GLN A 45 -18.92 5.70 -9.57
C GLN A 45 -17.61 6.26 -10.15
N ASN A 46 -16.60 6.54 -9.30
CA ASN A 46 -15.31 7.09 -9.72
C ASN A 46 -14.22 6.01 -9.82
N VAL A 47 -14.57 4.74 -9.61
CA VAL A 47 -13.61 3.63 -9.52
C VAL A 47 -13.59 2.85 -10.81
N ARG A 48 -12.39 2.56 -11.33
CA ARG A 48 -12.15 1.56 -12.38
C ARG A 48 -11.23 0.49 -11.86
N TYR A 49 -11.46 -0.76 -12.23
CA TYR A 49 -10.63 -1.90 -11.83
C TYR A 49 -9.71 -2.35 -12.95
N TYR A 50 -8.51 -2.81 -12.59
CA TYR A 50 -7.49 -3.32 -13.49
C TYR A 50 -6.90 -4.62 -12.95
N ALA A 51 -6.55 -5.54 -13.85
CA ALA A 51 -5.93 -6.81 -13.47
C ALA A 51 -4.46 -6.66 -13.02
N SER A 52 -3.79 -5.57 -13.41
CA SER A 52 -2.39 -5.32 -13.05
C SER A 52 -2.09 -3.84 -12.89
N ALA A 53 -1.02 -3.54 -12.13
CA ALA A 53 -0.48 -2.18 -12.01
C ALA A 53 -0.08 -1.61 -13.38
N ALA A 54 0.52 -2.43 -14.24
CA ALA A 54 0.92 -2.04 -15.59
C ALA A 54 -0.27 -1.64 -16.47
N ALA A 55 -1.41 -2.33 -16.35
CA ALA A 55 -2.64 -1.98 -17.07
C ALA A 55 -3.20 -0.62 -16.61
N ALA A 56 -3.18 -0.35 -15.31
CA ALA A 56 -3.59 0.95 -14.77
C ALA A 56 -2.65 2.09 -15.23
N GLN A 57 -1.33 1.86 -15.20
CA GLN A 57 -0.34 2.82 -15.69
C GLN A 57 -0.51 3.12 -17.18
N SER A 58 -0.67 2.07 -18.00
CA SER A 58 -0.91 2.20 -19.45
C SER A 58 -2.20 2.94 -19.77
N SER A 59 -3.17 2.93 -18.84
CA SER A 59 -4.42 3.69 -18.93
C SER A 59 -4.31 5.14 -18.43
N GLY A 60 -3.09 5.62 -18.13
CA GLY A 60 -2.82 7.01 -17.76
C GLY A 60 -2.89 7.33 -16.26
N PHE A 61 -3.03 6.33 -15.39
CA PHE A 61 -3.10 6.55 -13.95
C PHE A 61 -1.72 6.50 -13.29
N ARG A 62 -1.46 7.39 -12.34
CA ARG A 62 -0.22 7.42 -11.56
C ARG A 62 -0.31 6.53 -10.31
N ALA A 63 0.79 5.90 -9.93
CA ALA A 63 0.86 5.09 -8.73
C ALA A 63 0.62 5.91 -7.45
N CYS A 64 -0.18 5.36 -6.53
CA CYS A 64 -0.41 5.94 -5.22
C CYS A 64 0.86 5.90 -4.36
N ARG A 65 1.29 7.06 -3.85
CA ARG A 65 2.50 7.16 -3.02
C ARG A 65 2.32 6.55 -1.61
N ARG A 66 1.09 6.31 -1.18
CA ARG A 66 0.77 5.74 0.15
C ARG A 66 0.84 4.21 0.16
N CYS A 67 0.21 3.55 -0.82
CA CYS A 67 0.21 2.09 -0.91
C CYS A 67 1.25 1.53 -1.87
N ARG A 68 1.97 2.37 -2.64
CA ARG A 68 3.07 1.97 -3.53
C ARG A 68 2.71 0.74 -4.38
N PRO A 69 1.60 0.79 -5.16
CA PRO A 69 1.14 -0.36 -5.95
C PRO A 69 2.10 -0.74 -7.08
N ASP A 70 3.08 0.11 -7.35
CA ASP A 70 4.21 -0.03 -8.28
C ASP A 70 5.44 -0.71 -7.65
N ALA A 71 5.47 -0.88 -6.33
CA ALA A 71 6.54 -1.61 -5.67
C ALA A 71 6.42 -3.12 -5.93
N VAL A 72 7.56 -3.81 -5.88
CA VAL A 72 7.61 -5.28 -6.01
C VAL A 72 6.99 -5.91 -4.75
N PRO A 73 6.04 -6.85 -4.87
CA PRO A 73 5.50 -7.59 -3.73
C PRO A 73 6.61 -8.19 -2.86
N GLY A 74 6.50 -8.02 -1.54
CA GLY A 74 7.50 -8.51 -0.57
C GLY A 74 8.72 -7.59 -0.38
N SER A 75 8.91 -6.56 -1.21
CA SER A 75 9.97 -5.57 -0.98
C SER A 75 9.66 -4.64 0.21
N ALA A 76 10.68 -3.99 0.77
CA ALA A 76 10.51 -2.97 1.81
C ALA A 76 9.57 -1.83 1.36
N ALA A 77 9.63 -1.44 0.08
CA ALA A 77 8.78 -0.41 -0.49
C ALA A 77 7.30 -0.82 -0.58
N TRP A 78 7.00 -2.13 -0.65
CA TRP A 78 5.63 -2.65 -0.69
C TRP A 78 4.89 -2.46 0.63
N ASN A 79 5.59 -2.61 1.75
CA ASN A 79 5.05 -2.43 3.09
C ASN A 79 6.04 -1.70 4.01
N VAL A 80 6.21 -0.41 3.76
CA VAL A 80 7.14 0.47 4.50
C VAL A 80 6.89 0.42 6.01
N ARG A 81 5.63 0.29 6.43
CA ARG A 81 5.29 0.22 7.86
C ARG A 81 5.82 -1.05 8.50
N ALA A 82 5.58 -2.21 7.89
CA ALA A 82 6.08 -3.47 8.41
C ALA A 82 7.62 -3.53 8.35
N ASP A 83 8.23 -3.00 7.29
CA ASP A 83 9.68 -2.91 7.16
C ASP A 83 10.30 -2.08 8.29
N VAL A 84 9.82 -0.84 8.50
CA VAL A 84 10.30 0.06 9.55
C VAL A 84 10.13 -0.57 10.94
N VAL A 85 8.98 -1.20 11.21
CA VAL A 85 8.75 -1.90 12.49
C VAL A 85 9.72 -3.06 12.66
N GLY A 86 9.89 -3.91 11.65
CA GLY A 86 10.81 -5.05 11.73
C GLY A 86 12.27 -4.64 11.88
N ARG A 87 12.68 -3.52 11.29
CA ARG A 87 14.02 -2.92 11.51
C ARG A 87 14.15 -2.33 12.91
N ALA A 88 13.14 -1.60 13.37
CA ALA A 88 13.13 -1.01 14.70
C ALA A 88 13.21 -2.06 15.81
N MET A 89 12.43 -3.15 15.72
CA MET A 89 12.45 -4.23 16.70
C MET A 89 13.83 -4.90 16.82
N ARG A 90 14.55 -5.05 15.71
CA ARG A 90 15.94 -5.57 15.73
C ARG A 90 16.88 -4.61 16.44
N LEU A 91 16.86 -3.32 16.10
CA LEU A 91 17.71 -2.32 16.75
C LEU A 91 17.40 -2.16 18.24
N ILE A 92 16.13 -2.28 18.63
CA ILE A 92 15.72 -2.31 20.05
C ILE A 92 16.32 -3.55 20.74
N GLY A 93 16.18 -4.73 20.15
CA GLY A 93 16.79 -5.96 20.66
C GLY A 93 18.32 -5.89 20.77
N ASP A 94 18.96 -5.16 19.87
CA ASP A 94 20.41 -4.90 19.90
C ASP A 94 20.80 -3.84 20.96
N GLY A 95 19.86 -3.32 21.74
CA GLY A 95 20.08 -2.36 22.83
C GLY A 95 20.36 -0.92 22.38
N VAL A 96 19.99 -0.54 21.15
CA VAL A 96 20.20 0.83 20.65
C VAL A 96 19.43 1.85 21.48
N VAL A 97 18.21 1.52 21.92
CA VAL A 97 17.41 2.41 22.77
C VAL A 97 18.06 2.60 24.13
N ASP A 98 18.65 1.57 24.73
CA ASP A 98 19.30 1.68 26.03
C ASP A 98 20.55 2.54 25.98
N ARG A 99 21.34 2.43 24.88
CA ARG A 99 22.60 3.17 24.72
C ARG A 99 22.42 4.59 24.20
N GLU A 100 21.45 4.82 23.31
CA GLU A 100 21.36 6.04 22.50
C GLU A 100 19.96 6.67 22.53
N GLY A 101 19.03 6.08 23.28
CA GLY A 101 17.65 6.53 23.38
C GLY A 101 16.85 6.37 22.09
N VAL A 102 15.61 6.86 22.14
CA VAL A 102 14.69 6.85 20.98
C VAL A 102 15.22 7.72 19.83
N GLY A 103 15.96 8.79 20.12
CA GLY A 103 16.61 9.63 19.11
C GLY A 103 17.66 8.87 18.30
N GLY A 104 18.53 8.09 18.97
CA GLY A 104 19.53 7.24 18.30
C GLY A 104 18.92 6.12 17.46
N LEU A 105 17.77 5.58 17.88
CA LEU A 105 16.99 4.65 17.07
C LEU A 105 16.45 5.34 15.79
N ALA A 106 15.87 6.54 15.93
CA ALA A 106 15.26 7.26 14.80
C ALA A 106 16.25 7.61 13.69
N VAL A 107 17.49 7.97 14.02
CA VAL A 107 18.55 8.29 13.04
C VAL A 107 18.97 7.07 12.20
N ARG A 108 18.76 5.84 12.71
CA ARG A 108 19.17 4.59 12.04
C ARG A 108 18.07 3.94 11.18
N LEU A 109 16.85 4.50 11.20
CA LEU A 109 15.69 4.02 10.43
C LEU A 109 15.58 4.76 9.10
#